data_AF-A0A8J4XQI5-F1
#
_entry.id   AF-A0A8J4XQI5-F1
#
_cell.length_a   1.000
_cell.length_b   1.000
_cell.length_c   1.000
_cell.angle_alpha   90.00
_cell.angle_beta   90.00
_cell.angle_gamma   90.00
#
_symmetry.space_group_name_H-M   'P 1'
#
loop_
_entity.id
_entity.type
_entity.pdbx_description
1 polymer ?
#
loop_
_entity_poly.entity_id
_entity_poly.type
_entity_poly.pdbx_seq_one_letter_code
_entity_poly.pdbx_strand_id
1 'polypeptide(L)'
;MPGSLPGYQGDMDVDPEFPALSNKRDPSSPPREARKAPRSTQEQQQQPQEQQQQPHEPLQLPLEPQQPLDTQTKVTFLLRACNGARVFSHPGRVSHALHTSPLGKYIIEGETRSLGNSSALVVALWESVIPKVPILQDVTFTLGDWQVTCRRAERAGVLAQYGKVGPLTEEIKDLEEIRSTLRALDGSDIEEVSWIPPRNLPRSTTGRWIRLKVTGSLPSRVCIGQLVFWPQPYLLPILRCPACLKVGHSVNTCRSSVRCGRCSGPHPSQGGESCL
;
A
#
# COMPACT_ATOMS: atom_id res chain seq x y z
N MET A 1 59.31 -4.32 -39.22
CA MET A 1 59.52 -3.70 -37.88
C MET A 1 58.49 -4.27 -36.92
N PRO A 2 58.84 -5.25 -36.07
CA PRO A 2 57.97 -5.70 -34.98
C PRO A 2 58.17 -4.76 -33.78
N GLY A 3 57.08 -4.19 -33.27
CA GLY A 3 57.07 -3.33 -32.09
C GLY A 3 56.77 -4.14 -30.83
N SER A 4 57.75 -4.20 -29.93
CA SER A 4 57.64 -4.78 -28.59
C SER A 4 56.80 -3.88 -27.68
N LEU A 5 55.89 -4.48 -26.90
CA LEU A 5 55.17 -3.81 -25.81
C LEU A 5 55.93 -4.00 -24.49
N PRO A 6 55.99 -2.99 -23.60
CA PRO A 6 56.61 -3.11 -22.28
C PRO A 6 55.67 -3.79 -21.27
N GLY A 7 56.26 -4.67 -20.46
CA GLY A 7 55.59 -5.37 -19.37
C GLY A 7 55.27 -4.45 -18.19
N TYR A 8 54.13 -4.73 -17.57
CA TYR A 8 53.65 -4.06 -16.36
C TYR A 8 53.99 -4.95 -15.16
N GLN A 9 54.91 -4.48 -14.31
CA GLN A 9 55.16 -5.04 -12.97
C GLN A 9 54.31 -4.22 -11.99
N GLY A 10 53.29 -4.85 -11.41
CA GLY A 10 52.47 -4.27 -10.35
C GLY A 10 52.86 -4.91 -9.02
N ASP A 11 53.48 -4.11 -8.16
CA ASP A 11 53.74 -4.41 -6.77
C ASP A 11 52.42 -4.61 -6.00
N MET A 12 52.36 -5.68 -5.21
CA MET A 12 51.28 -5.97 -4.28
C MET A 12 51.59 -5.30 -2.95
N ASP A 13 50.93 -4.16 -2.69
CA ASP A 13 50.92 -3.54 -1.37
C ASP A 13 50.01 -4.32 -0.40
N VAL A 14 50.54 -4.48 0.80
CA VAL A 14 50.05 -5.30 1.92
C VAL A 14 48.89 -4.59 2.64
N ASP A 15 47.80 -5.32 2.88
CA ASP A 15 46.65 -4.87 3.69
C ASP A 15 47.03 -4.57 5.15
N PRO A 16 46.59 -3.45 5.75
CA PRO A 16 46.76 -3.19 7.17
C PRO A 16 45.69 -3.89 8.03
N GLU A 17 46.15 -4.54 9.10
CA GLU A 17 45.33 -5.15 10.16
C GLU A 17 44.38 -4.14 10.83
N PHE A 18 43.11 -4.51 10.97
CA PHE A 18 42.11 -3.77 11.74
C PHE A 18 42.14 -4.17 13.22
N PRO A 19 42.14 -3.21 14.18
CA PRO A 19 42.09 -3.54 15.59
C PRO A 19 40.68 -3.93 16.07
N ALA A 20 40.62 -4.94 16.93
CA ALA A 20 39.40 -5.47 17.53
C ALA A 20 38.73 -4.45 18.49
N LEU A 21 37.44 -4.18 18.25
CA LEU A 21 36.60 -3.37 19.14
C LEU A 21 36.11 -4.20 20.34
N SER A 22 36.61 -3.86 21.52
CA SER A 22 36.16 -4.38 22.81
C SER A 22 34.86 -3.69 23.24
N ASN A 23 33.76 -4.46 23.31
CA ASN A 23 32.47 -3.99 23.83
C ASN A 23 32.45 -4.07 25.37
N LYS A 24 32.72 -2.95 26.05
CA LYS A 24 32.34 -2.76 27.46
C LYS A 24 30.86 -2.38 27.53
N ARG A 25 30.04 -3.22 28.19
CA ARG A 25 28.65 -2.92 28.55
C ARG A 25 28.63 -2.27 29.93
N ASP A 26 28.09 -1.07 30.03
CA ASP A 26 27.74 -0.42 31.30
C ASP A 26 26.50 -1.06 31.93
N PRO A 27 26.54 -1.48 33.20
CA PRO A 27 25.38 -1.90 33.96
C PRO A 27 24.89 -0.77 34.87
N SER A 28 24.01 0.09 34.38
CA SER A 28 23.23 0.96 35.26
C SER A 28 21.85 1.25 34.66
N SER A 29 20.86 0.48 35.11
CA SER A 29 19.45 0.83 34.93
C SER A 29 18.70 0.39 36.20
N PRO A 30 17.96 1.30 36.87
CA PRO A 30 17.26 0.98 38.10
C PRO A 30 15.96 0.18 37.83
N PRO A 31 15.46 -0.56 38.84
CA PRO A 31 14.30 -1.43 38.69
C PRO A 31 12.99 -0.64 38.58
N ARG A 32 12.08 -1.15 37.73
CA ARG A 32 10.71 -0.67 37.52
C ARG A 32 9.84 -0.97 38.75
N GLU A 33 9.25 0.07 39.33
CA GLU A 33 8.18 -0.04 40.33
C GLU A 33 6.90 -0.64 39.74
N ALA A 34 6.36 -1.64 40.42
CA ALA A 34 5.11 -2.29 40.12
C ALA A 34 3.92 -1.45 40.63
N ARG A 35 3.06 -0.98 39.71
CA ARG A 35 1.80 -0.33 40.07
C ARG A 35 0.68 -1.36 40.25
N LYS A 36 0.08 -1.33 41.45
CA LYS A 36 -1.12 -2.06 41.87
C LYS A 36 -2.33 -1.69 41.00
N ALA A 37 -3.10 -2.71 40.61
CA ALA A 37 -4.40 -2.58 39.96
C ALA A 37 -5.51 -2.31 41.01
N PRO A 38 -6.52 -1.48 40.70
CA PRO A 38 -7.69 -1.34 41.56
C PRO A 38 -8.83 -2.31 41.18
N ARG A 39 -9.54 -2.68 42.26
CA ARG A 39 -10.70 -3.56 42.43
C ARG A 39 -11.82 -3.41 41.40
N SER A 40 -12.37 -4.57 41.04
CA SER A 40 -13.64 -4.81 40.37
C SER A 40 -14.83 -4.42 41.24
N THR A 41 -15.75 -3.62 40.69
CA THR A 41 -17.09 -3.39 41.23
C THR A 41 -18.06 -4.35 40.56
N GLN A 42 -18.73 -5.18 41.37
CA GLN A 42 -19.84 -6.04 40.93
C GLN A 42 -21.07 -5.17 40.67
N GLU A 43 -21.62 -5.25 39.47
CA GLU A 43 -22.92 -4.68 39.10
C GLU A 43 -23.95 -5.81 39.01
N GLN A 44 -25.02 -5.68 39.80
CA GLN A 44 -26.12 -6.65 39.90
C GLN A 44 -26.94 -6.65 38.61
N GLN A 45 -27.05 -7.82 37.98
CA GLN A 45 -28.04 -8.10 36.93
C GLN A 45 -29.42 -8.31 37.57
N GLN A 46 -30.39 -7.48 37.17
CA GLN A 46 -31.81 -7.78 37.29
C GLN A 46 -32.29 -8.40 35.97
N GLN A 47 -32.77 -9.64 36.05
CA GLN A 47 -33.45 -10.34 34.95
C GLN A 47 -34.91 -9.85 34.84
N PRO A 48 -35.40 -9.50 33.64
CA PRO A 48 -36.82 -9.32 33.40
C PRO A 48 -37.53 -10.68 33.25
N GLN A 49 -38.73 -10.77 33.84
CA GLN A 49 -39.61 -11.93 33.75
C GLN A 49 -40.11 -12.16 32.32
N GLU A 50 -39.85 -13.36 31.80
CA GLU A 50 -40.45 -13.91 30.58
C GLU A 50 -41.96 -14.16 30.81
N GLN A 51 -42.80 -13.39 30.11
CA GLN A 51 -44.21 -13.73 29.94
C GLN A 51 -44.34 -14.78 28.83
N GLN A 52 -44.76 -15.99 29.21
CA GLN A 52 -45.19 -17.06 28.30
C GLN A 52 -46.38 -16.58 27.46
N GLN A 53 -46.13 -16.26 26.19
CA GLN A 53 -47.17 -16.16 25.17
C GLN A 53 -47.31 -17.51 24.46
N GLN A 54 -48.56 -17.93 24.27
CA GLN A 54 -48.94 -19.19 23.64
C GLN A 54 -48.48 -19.25 22.17
N PRO A 55 -48.14 -20.45 21.65
CA PRO A 55 -47.68 -20.62 20.29
C PRO A 55 -48.86 -20.48 19.33
N HIS A 56 -48.93 -19.35 18.63
CA HIS A 56 -49.78 -19.22 17.44
C HIS A 56 -49.11 -19.99 16.29
N GLU A 57 -49.78 -21.03 15.82
CA GLU A 57 -49.42 -21.80 14.63
C GLU A 57 -49.43 -20.87 13.40
N PRO A 58 -48.27 -20.60 12.77
CA PRO A 58 -48.21 -19.67 11.66
C PRO A 58 -48.80 -20.34 10.41
N LEU A 59 -49.83 -19.70 9.83
CA LEU A 59 -50.32 -20.02 8.49
C LEU A 59 -49.13 -20.04 7.52
N GLN A 60 -48.81 -21.23 7.00
CA GLN A 60 -47.82 -21.40 5.94
C GLN A 60 -48.35 -20.76 4.66
N LEU A 61 -47.93 -19.52 4.41
CA LEU A 61 -48.09 -18.90 3.10
C LEU A 61 -47.24 -19.68 2.07
N PRO A 62 -47.72 -19.83 0.83
CA PRO A 62 -46.98 -20.53 -0.22
C PRO A 62 -45.58 -19.95 -0.36
N LEU A 63 -44.56 -20.79 -0.20
CA LEU A 63 -43.18 -20.42 -0.50
C LEU A 63 -43.10 -20.04 -1.98
N GLU A 64 -43.00 -18.75 -2.27
CA GLU A 64 -42.61 -18.28 -3.59
C GLU A 64 -41.27 -18.95 -3.96
N PRO A 65 -41.11 -19.40 -5.21
CA PRO A 65 -39.88 -20.03 -5.67
C PRO A 65 -38.73 -19.08 -5.41
N GLN A 66 -37.86 -19.42 -4.45
CA GLN A 66 -36.64 -18.66 -4.22
C GLN A 66 -35.82 -18.77 -5.51
N GLN A 67 -35.76 -17.66 -6.24
CA GLN A 67 -34.88 -17.57 -7.39
C GLN A 67 -33.47 -17.94 -6.93
N PRO A 68 -32.72 -18.73 -7.73
CA PRO A 68 -31.38 -19.16 -7.38
C PRO A 68 -30.60 -17.94 -6.91
N LEU A 69 -30.01 -18.06 -5.72
CA LEU A 69 -29.28 -16.99 -5.05
C LEU A 69 -28.09 -16.62 -5.96
N ASP A 70 -28.33 -15.72 -6.90
CA ASP A 70 -27.30 -15.18 -7.78
C ASP A 70 -26.16 -14.75 -6.87
N THR A 71 -24.96 -15.25 -7.15
CA THR A 71 -23.76 -14.91 -6.40
C THR A 71 -23.47 -13.42 -6.61
N GLN A 72 -24.15 -12.58 -5.83
CA GLN A 72 -24.03 -11.14 -5.91
C GLN A 72 -22.58 -10.82 -5.62
N THR A 73 -21.89 -10.30 -6.64
CA THR A 73 -20.47 -10.10 -6.49
C THR A 73 -20.24 -8.67 -5.99
N LYS A 74 -19.58 -8.56 -4.84
CA LYS A 74 -19.29 -7.27 -4.20
C LYS A 74 -18.21 -6.51 -4.96
N VAL A 75 -18.34 -5.18 -4.99
CA VAL A 75 -17.36 -4.25 -5.56
C VAL A 75 -17.11 -3.15 -4.54
N THR A 76 -15.86 -2.73 -4.43
CA THR A 76 -15.44 -1.70 -3.48
C THR A 76 -14.95 -0.47 -4.24
N PHE A 77 -15.23 0.71 -3.74
CA PHE A 77 -14.77 1.98 -4.29
C PHE A 77 -14.02 2.76 -3.20
N LEU A 78 -12.95 3.43 -3.60
CA LEU A 78 -12.15 4.33 -2.79
C LEU A 78 -12.45 5.77 -3.20
N LEU A 79 -13.01 6.54 -2.27
CA LEU A 79 -13.29 7.95 -2.43
C LEU A 79 -12.22 8.77 -1.72
N ARG A 80 -11.71 9.83 -2.37
CA ARG A 80 -10.73 10.77 -1.79
C ARG A 80 -11.07 12.20 -2.16
N ALA A 81 -10.94 13.15 -1.23
CA ALA A 81 -11.11 14.55 -1.56
C ALA A 81 -10.10 15.00 -2.63
N CYS A 82 -10.55 15.74 -3.65
CA CYS A 82 -9.69 16.21 -4.74
C CYS A 82 -8.55 17.11 -4.24
N ASN A 83 -8.81 17.90 -3.20
CA ASN A 83 -7.83 18.79 -2.58
C ASN A 83 -6.92 18.11 -1.54
N GLY A 84 -7.05 16.78 -1.34
CA GLY A 84 -6.30 16.04 -0.34
C GLY A 84 -6.69 16.31 1.12
N ALA A 85 -7.76 17.07 1.38
CA ALA A 85 -8.22 17.37 2.72
C ALA A 85 -8.83 16.13 3.42
N ARG A 86 -8.79 16.12 4.75
CA ARG A 86 -9.33 15.05 5.61
C ARG A 86 -10.83 15.24 5.86
N VAL A 87 -11.60 15.29 4.78
CA VAL A 87 -13.03 15.61 4.83
C VAL A 87 -13.87 14.53 5.51
N PHE A 88 -13.39 13.29 5.57
CA PHE A 88 -14.11 12.14 6.14
C PHE A 88 -13.91 11.97 7.65
N SER A 89 -13.52 13.02 8.35
CA SER A 89 -13.20 13.00 9.79
C SER A 89 -14.43 13.16 10.68
N HIS A 90 -15.54 13.64 10.11
CA HIS A 90 -16.78 13.92 10.81
C HIS A 90 -17.85 12.89 10.42
N PRO A 91 -18.06 11.81 11.19
CA PRO A 91 -18.92 10.70 10.79
C PRO A 91 -20.37 11.13 10.51
N GLY A 92 -20.91 12.09 11.27
CA GLY A 92 -22.25 12.64 11.03
C GLY A 92 -22.38 13.34 9.67
N ARG A 93 -21.39 14.14 9.27
CA ARG A 93 -21.36 14.79 7.95
C ARG A 93 -21.20 13.77 6.83
N VAL A 94 -20.36 12.76 7.03
CA VAL A 94 -20.14 11.69 6.04
C VAL A 94 -21.41 10.88 5.84
N SER A 95 -22.04 10.45 6.93
CA SER A 95 -23.31 9.71 6.89
C SER A 95 -24.39 10.53 6.19
N HIS A 96 -24.56 11.81 6.56
CA HIS A 96 -25.52 12.70 5.91
C HIS A 96 -25.24 12.84 4.40
N ALA A 97 -24.00 13.10 4.01
CA ALA A 97 -23.61 13.24 2.60
C ALA A 97 -23.82 11.94 1.79
N LEU A 98 -23.57 10.78 2.38
CA LEU A 98 -23.85 9.48 1.73
C LEU A 98 -25.35 9.26 1.58
N HIS A 99 -26.14 9.51 2.62
CA HIS A 99 -27.60 9.32 2.61
C HIS A 99 -28.32 10.24 1.63
N THR A 100 -27.87 11.50 1.50
CA THR A 100 -28.45 12.45 0.53
C THR A 100 -27.96 12.22 -0.90
N SER A 101 -26.84 11.51 -1.08
CA SER A 101 -26.33 11.19 -2.41
C SER A 101 -27.08 10.01 -3.07
N PRO A 102 -26.99 9.87 -4.41
CA PRO A 102 -27.47 8.69 -5.11
C PRO A 102 -26.85 7.37 -4.62
N LEU A 103 -25.70 7.41 -3.93
CA LEU A 103 -25.03 6.22 -3.37
C LEU A 103 -25.79 5.64 -2.17
N GLY A 104 -26.44 6.48 -1.36
CA GLY A 104 -26.97 6.09 -0.06
C GLY A 104 -27.90 4.89 -0.09
N LYS A 105 -28.67 4.74 -1.18
CA LYS A 105 -29.64 3.64 -1.40
C LYS A 105 -29.00 2.29 -1.69
N TYR A 106 -27.71 2.28 -2.01
CA TYR A 106 -27.02 1.14 -2.63
C TYR A 106 -25.76 0.71 -1.87
N ILE A 107 -25.37 1.48 -0.86
CA ILE A 107 -24.25 1.13 0.02
C ILE A 107 -24.64 -0.10 0.83
N ILE A 108 -23.75 -1.09 0.86
CA ILE A 108 -23.88 -2.24 1.73
C ILE A 108 -23.63 -1.78 3.17
N GLU A 109 -24.62 -1.95 4.03
CA GLU A 109 -24.52 -1.57 5.45
C GLU A 109 -23.36 -2.30 6.14
N GLY A 110 -22.66 -1.60 7.04
CA GLY A 110 -21.49 -2.13 7.75
C GLY A 110 -20.18 -2.20 6.97
N GLU A 111 -20.20 -1.99 5.64
CA GLU A 111 -19.00 -2.10 4.79
C GLU A 111 -18.30 -0.77 4.52
N THR A 112 -18.95 0.33 4.89
CA THR A 112 -18.36 1.67 4.73
C THR A 112 -17.34 1.93 5.84
N ARG A 113 -16.11 2.28 5.47
CA ARG A 113 -15.04 2.57 6.44
C ARG A 113 -14.13 3.71 6.00
N SER A 114 -13.70 4.50 6.97
CA SER A 114 -12.72 5.57 6.78
C SER A 114 -11.30 5.01 6.79
N LEU A 115 -10.44 5.47 5.89
CA LEU A 115 -9.03 5.06 5.80
C LEU A 115 -8.07 6.25 5.91
N GLY A 116 -6.83 5.95 6.29
CA GLY A 116 -5.72 6.89 6.20
C GLY A 116 -5.92 8.17 7.00
N ASN A 117 -6.43 8.06 8.24
CA ASN A 117 -6.81 9.20 9.08
C ASN A 117 -7.84 10.11 8.38
N SER A 118 -8.91 9.50 7.88
CA SER A 118 -10.01 10.21 7.23
C SER A 118 -9.66 10.96 5.95
N SER A 119 -8.56 10.58 5.30
CA SER A 119 -8.19 11.08 3.97
C SER A 119 -8.90 10.34 2.84
N ALA A 120 -9.43 9.15 3.12
CA ALA A 120 -10.18 8.36 2.17
C ALA A 120 -11.37 7.68 2.82
N LEU A 121 -12.38 7.38 2.01
CA LEU A 121 -13.56 6.62 2.40
C LEU A 121 -13.68 5.41 1.47
N VAL A 122 -13.91 4.24 2.05
CA VAL A 122 -14.20 3.03 1.31
C VAL A 122 -15.70 2.78 1.39
N VAL A 123 -16.33 2.59 0.23
CA VAL A 123 -17.74 2.19 0.12
C VAL A 123 -17.84 0.89 -0.67
N ALA A 124 -18.77 0.02 -0.29
CA ALA A 124 -19.02 -1.22 -1.00
C ALA A 124 -20.44 -1.25 -1.56
N LEU A 125 -20.56 -1.76 -2.79
CA LEU A 125 -21.81 -1.90 -3.53
C LEU A 125 -21.85 -3.28 -4.18
N TRP A 126 -23.04 -3.75 -4.52
CA TRP A 126 -23.21 -4.92 -5.38
C TRP A 126 -22.91 -4.56 -6.85
N GLU A 127 -22.25 -5.46 -7.58
CA GLU A 127 -21.87 -5.21 -8.98
C GLU A 127 -23.09 -4.92 -9.89
N SER A 128 -24.20 -5.61 -9.65
CA SER A 128 -25.48 -5.40 -10.37
C SER A 128 -26.06 -3.99 -10.21
N VAL A 129 -25.57 -3.22 -9.24
CA VAL A 129 -26.06 -1.88 -8.93
C VAL A 129 -25.21 -0.79 -9.59
N ILE A 130 -23.98 -1.09 -10.03
CA ILE A 130 -23.08 -0.10 -10.64
C ILE A 130 -23.72 0.65 -11.81
N PRO A 131 -24.45 0.02 -12.75
CA PRO A 131 -25.12 0.74 -13.82
C PRO A 131 -26.21 1.72 -13.34
N LYS A 132 -26.76 1.51 -12.13
CA LYS A 132 -27.80 2.38 -11.52
C LYS A 132 -27.20 3.60 -10.81
N VAL A 133 -25.88 3.70 -10.73
CA VAL A 133 -25.17 4.78 -10.04
C VAL A 133 -24.15 5.42 -10.99
N PRO A 134 -24.60 6.28 -11.92
CA PRO A 134 -23.75 6.87 -12.95
C PRO A 134 -22.54 7.63 -12.39
N ILE A 135 -22.71 8.29 -11.23
CA ILE A 135 -21.64 9.06 -10.57
C ILE A 135 -20.41 8.24 -10.17
N LEU A 136 -20.51 6.90 -10.11
CA LEU A 136 -19.36 6.03 -9.86
C LEU A 136 -18.54 5.73 -11.12
N GLN A 137 -19.08 6.03 -12.30
CA GLN A 137 -18.38 5.91 -13.58
C GLN A 137 -17.48 7.12 -13.83
N ASP A 138 -17.82 8.26 -13.25
CA ASP A 138 -16.99 9.47 -13.30
C ASP A 138 -15.78 9.36 -12.37
N VAL A 139 -14.63 9.85 -12.85
CA VAL A 139 -13.39 9.92 -12.04
C VAL A 139 -13.57 10.88 -10.85
N THR A 140 -14.41 11.90 -11.00
CA THR A 140 -14.66 12.93 -9.99
C THR A 140 -16.15 13.25 -9.89
N PHE A 141 -16.66 13.45 -8.66
CA PHE A 141 -18.04 13.88 -8.42
C PHE A 141 -18.15 14.64 -7.09
N THR A 142 -19.33 15.20 -6.80
CA THR A 142 -19.60 15.92 -5.55
C THR A 142 -20.34 15.02 -4.55
N LEU A 143 -19.80 14.87 -3.35
CA LEU A 143 -20.40 14.14 -2.24
C LEU A 143 -20.66 15.11 -1.08
N GLY A 144 -21.93 15.52 -0.91
CA GLY A 144 -22.27 16.63 -0.01
C GLY A 144 -21.61 17.92 -0.47
N ASP A 145 -20.78 18.51 0.39
CA ASP A 145 -20.02 19.74 0.08
C ASP A 145 -18.62 19.46 -0.50
N TRP A 146 -18.27 18.18 -0.73
CA TRP A 146 -16.91 17.78 -1.06
C TRP A 146 -16.78 17.32 -2.50
N GLN A 147 -15.82 17.89 -3.22
CA GLN A 147 -15.38 17.32 -4.49
C GLN A 147 -14.46 16.12 -4.22
N VAL A 148 -14.86 14.94 -4.69
CA VAL A 148 -14.16 13.68 -4.46
C VAL A 148 -13.77 13.01 -5.76
N THR A 149 -12.60 12.37 -5.75
CA THR A 149 -12.19 11.38 -6.76
C THR A 149 -12.73 10.02 -6.39
N CYS A 150 -13.21 9.27 -7.38
CA CYS A 150 -13.70 7.91 -7.25
C CYS A 150 -12.72 6.95 -7.93
N ARG A 151 -12.33 5.89 -7.24
CA ARG A 151 -11.59 4.78 -7.87
C ARG A 151 -12.22 3.47 -7.46
N ARG A 152 -12.63 2.67 -8.44
CA ARG A 152 -13.00 1.27 -8.20
C ARG A 152 -11.77 0.56 -7.65
N ALA A 153 -11.88 -0.05 -6.48
CA ALA A 153 -10.89 -1.01 -6.03
C ALA A 153 -11.05 -2.21 -6.94
N GLU A 154 -10.09 -2.40 -7.85
CA GLU A 154 -10.02 -3.58 -8.69
C GLU A 154 -10.17 -4.81 -7.81
N ARG A 155 -11.03 -5.75 -8.22
CA ARG A 155 -11.03 -7.07 -7.59
C ARG A 155 -9.61 -7.57 -7.66
N ALA A 156 -9.15 -8.22 -6.60
CA ALA A 156 -7.90 -8.98 -6.58
C ALA A 156 -7.89 -10.18 -7.57
N GLY A 157 -8.67 -10.11 -8.66
CA GLY A 157 -8.88 -11.14 -9.66
C GLY A 157 -7.77 -11.19 -10.71
N VAL A 158 -7.02 -10.10 -10.91
CA VAL A 158 -5.69 -10.20 -11.52
C VAL A 158 -4.70 -9.60 -10.54
N LEU A 159 -3.99 -10.47 -9.83
CA LEU A 159 -2.87 -10.07 -9.00
C LEU A 159 -1.86 -9.40 -9.94
N ALA A 160 -1.84 -8.07 -9.96
CA ALA A 160 -0.80 -7.34 -10.64
C ALA A 160 0.53 -7.80 -10.05
N GLN A 161 1.35 -8.45 -10.88
CA GLN A 161 2.68 -8.84 -10.49
C GLN A 161 3.63 -7.69 -10.79
N TYR A 162 4.57 -7.48 -9.89
CA TYR A 162 5.56 -6.44 -10.02
C TYR A 162 6.90 -7.08 -10.32
N GLY A 163 7.57 -6.56 -11.35
CA GLY A 163 8.94 -6.93 -11.70
C GLY A 163 9.87 -5.74 -11.59
N LYS A 164 11.16 -6.01 -11.49
CA LYS A 164 12.21 -5.01 -11.67
C LYS A 164 13.18 -5.45 -12.77
N VAL A 165 13.65 -4.49 -13.55
CA VAL A 165 14.61 -4.69 -14.64
C VAL A 165 15.73 -3.68 -14.49
N GLY A 166 16.97 -4.16 -14.59
CA GLY A 166 18.19 -3.37 -14.47
C GLY A 166 19.41 -4.26 -14.20
N PRO A 167 20.59 -3.66 -14.01
CA PRO A 167 20.83 -2.21 -14.05
C PRO A 167 20.78 -1.66 -15.48
N LEU A 168 20.22 -0.47 -15.63
CA LEU A 168 20.26 0.34 -16.86
C LEU A 168 21.34 1.43 -16.72
N THR A 169 21.93 1.83 -17.83
CA THR A 169 22.94 2.89 -17.88
C THR A 169 22.34 4.23 -17.43
N GLU A 170 23.16 5.08 -16.81
CA GLU A 170 22.70 6.39 -16.31
C GLU A 170 22.36 7.38 -17.43
N GLU A 171 22.80 7.08 -18.66
CA GLU A 171 22.51 7.84 -19.88
C GLU A 171 21.02 7.80 -20.23
N ILE A 172 20.33 6.70 -19.92
CA ILE A 172 18.90 6.56 -20.18
C ILE A 172 18.12 7.33 -19.11
N LYS A 173 17.74 8.56 -19.47
CA LYS A 173 17.00 9.46 -18.58
C LYS A 173 15.50 9.41 -18.77
N ASP A 174 15.07 9.18 -20.00
CA ASP A 174 13.66 9.22 -20.38
C ASP A 174 12.99 7.87 -20.19
N LEU A 175 11.87 7.87 -19.48
CA LEU A 175 11.06 6.68 -19.26
C LEU A 175 10.21 6.36 -20.50
N GLU A 176 9.85 7.36 -21.30
CA GLU A 176 9.05 7.16 -22.51
C GLU A 176 9.85 6.48 -23.62
N GLU A 177 11.15 6.74 -23.71
CA GLU A 177 12.08 6.00 -24.58
C GLU A 177 12.08 4.50 -24.23
N ILE A 178 12.22 4.18 -22.94
CA ILE A 178 12.13 2.79 -22.46
C ILE A 178 10.76 2.22 -22.79
N ARG A 179 9.67 2.94 -22.51
CA ARG A 179 8.31 2.47 -22.71
C ARG A 179 8.02 2.15 -24.18
N SER A 180 8.50 2.98 -25.10
CA SER A 180 8.29 2.79 -26.55
C SER A 180 9.05 1.59 -27.12
N THR A 181 10.14 1.19 -26.46
CA THR A 181 11.02 0.11 -26.90
C THR A 181 10.90 -1.17 -26.06
N LEU A 182 10.21 -1.11 -24.91
CA LEU A 182 9.98 -2.24 -24.01
C LEU A 182 8.92 -3.18 -24.57
N ARG A 183 9.24 -4.47 -24.68
CA ARG A 183 8.27 -5.53 -25.07
C ARG A 183 8.50 -6.79 -24.25
N ALA A 184 7.42 -7.47 -23.86
CA ALA A 184 7.49 -8.81 -23.30
C ALA A 184 7.68 -9.84 -24.42
N LEU A 185 8.63 -10.77 -24.27
CA LEU A 185 8.91 -11.79 -25.31
C LEU A 185 7.94 -12.98 -25.26
N ASP A 186 7.19 -13.13 -24.17
CA ASP A 186 6.20 -14.20 -23.96
C ASP A 186 4.75 -13.71 -24.15
N GLY A 187 4.56 -12.47 -24.61
CA GLY A 187 3.23 -11.89 -24.84
C GLY A 187 2.53 -11.39 -23.59
N SER A 188 3.20 -11.34 -22.43
CA SER A 188 2.63 -10.76 -21.20
C SER A 188 2.31 -9.27 -21.38
N ASP A 189 1.18 -8.81 -20.85
CA ASP A 189 0.77 -7.41 -20.94
C ASP A 189 1.40 -6.57 -19.82
N ILE A 190 2.20 -5.58 -20.21
CA ILE A 190 2.90 -4.67 -19.29
C ILE A 190 2.05 -3.40 -19.18
N GLU A 191 1.31 -3.26 -18.09
CA GLU A 191 0.41 -2.13 -17.85
C GLU A 191 1.15 -0.83 -17.54
N GLU A 192 2.18 -0.91 -16.71
CA GLU A 192 2.88 0.28 -16.18
C GLU A 192 4.38 0.04 -16.13
N VAL A 193 5.14 1.08 -16.49
CA VAL A 193 6.59 1.16 -16.33
C VAL A 193 6.90 2.41 -15.52
N SER A 194 7.77 2.29 -14.51
CA SER A 194 8.15 3.43 -13.65
C SER A 194 9.57 3.26 -13.13
N TRP A 195 10.29 4.37 -12.90
CA TRP A 195 11.60 4.30 -12.25
C TRP A 195 11.48 3.84 -10.79
N ILE A 196 12.38 2.95 -10.35
CA ILE A 196 12.52 2.59 -8.94
C ILE A 196 13.42 3.63 -8.25
N PRO A 197 12.92 4.34 -7.22
CA PRO A 197 13.76 5.26 -6.46
C PRO A 197 14.97 4.54 -5.85
N PRO A 198 16.18 5.11 -5.88
CA PRO A 198 17.39 4.46 -5.34
C PRO A 198 17.24 3.98 -3.89
N ARG A 199 16.49 4.71 -3.06
CA ARG A 199 16.19 4.34 -1.66
C ARG A 199 15.40 3.04 -1.49
N ASN A 200 14.76 2.55 -2.56
CA ASN A 200 14.00 1.30 -2.56
C ASN A 200 14.81 0.11 -3.09
N LEU A 201 16.07 0.34 -3.51
CA LEU A 201 16.99 -0.70 -3.95
C LEU A 201 17.99 -1.02 -2.83
N PRO A 202 18.58 -2.23 -2.82
CA PRO A 202 19.73 -2.54 -1.99
C PRO A 202 20.88 -1.55 -2.23
N ARG A 203 21.64 -1.20 -1.19
CA ARG A 203 22.76 -0.24 -1.29
C ARG A 203 23.87 -0.69 -2.25
N SER A 204 23.99 -1.99 -2.51
CA SER A 204 24.94 -2.56 -3.46
C SER A 204 24.50 -2.43 -4.93
N THR A 205 23.27 -1.98 -5.18
CA THR A 205 22.72 -1.90 -6.52
C THR A 205 23.22 -0.65 -7.22
N THR A 206 23.88 -0.82 -8.36
CA THR A 206 24.34 0.27 -9.24
C THR A 206 23.34 0.54 -10.36
N GLY A 207 23.47 1.71 -10.99
CA GLY A 207 22.66 2.10 -12.15
C GLY A 207 21.18 2.37 -11.84
N ARG A 208 20.40 2.55 -12.90
CA ARG A 208 18.96 2.79 -12.81
C ARG A 208 18.16 1.51 -12.95
N TRP A 209 17.03 1.42 -12.27
CA TRP A 209 16.15 0.26 -12.33
C TRP A 209 14.73 0.71 -12.61
N ILE A 210 14.04 -0.02 -13.48
CA ILE A 210 12.62 0.19 -13.75
C ILE A 210 11.80 -0.88 -13.03
N ARG A 211 10.59 -0.49 -12.62
CA ARG A 211 9.52 -1.35 -12.11
C ARG A 211 8.53 -1.58 -13.24
N LEU A 212 8.17 -2.83 -13.43
CA LEU A 212 7.09 -3.28 -14.30
C LEU A 212 5.87 -3.61 -13.43
N LYS A 213 4.68 -3.17 -13.86
CA LYS A 213 3.38 -3.69 -13.39
C LYS A 213 2.82 -4.54 -14.52
N VAL A 214 2.55 -5.81 -14.24
CA VAL A 214 2.13 -6.80 -15.24
C VAL A 214 0.82 -7.43 -14.82
N THR A 215 -0.07 -7.63 -15.79
CA THR A 215 -1.34 -8.32 -15.60
C THR A 215 -1.15 -9.80 -15.86
N GLY A 216 -1.34 -10.62 -14.81
CA GLY A 216 -1.07 -12.06 -14.84
C GLY A 216 0.30 -12.41 -14.27
N SER A 217 1.01 -13.33 -14.92
CA SER A 217 2.35 -13.75 -14.52
C SER A 217 3.43 -12.79 -15.00
N LEU A 218 4.46 -12.58 -14.18
CA LEU A 218 5.63 -11.81 -14.59
C LEU A 218 6.31 -12.47 -15.81
N PRO A 219 6.66 -11.69 -16.86
CA PRO A 219 7.30 -12.25 -18.04
C PRO A 219 8.66 -12.83 -17.70
N SER A 220 8.98 -13.96 -18.33
CA SER A 220 10.28 -14.62 -18.15
C SER A 220 11.42 -13.80 -18.76
N ARG A 221 11.12 -13.07 -19.84
CA ARG A 221 12.05 -12.20 -20.56
C ARG A 221 11.33 -10.98 -21.10
N VAL A 222 12.00 -9.84 -21.02
CA VAL A 222 11.59 -8.60 -21.70
C VAL A 222 12.74 -8.09 -22.54
N CYS A 223 12.44 -7.39 -23.64
CA CYS A 223 13.45 -6.63 -24.35
C CYS A 223 13.21 -5.13 -24.17
N ILE A 224 14.29 -4.35 -24.08
CA ILE A 224 14.27 -2.89 -24.20
C ILE A 224 15.14 -2.57 -25.42
N GLY A 225 14.50 -2.18 -26.51
CA GLY A 225 15.16 -2.09 -27.81
C GLY A 225 15.59 -3.48 -28.29
N GLN A 226 16.90 -3.67 -28.50
CA GLN A 226 17.47 -4.95 -28.93
C GLN A 226 18.06 -5.78 -27.76
N LEU A 227 18.11 -5.22 -26.55
CA LEU A 227 18.71 -5.87 -25.39
C LEU A 227 17.66 -6.68 -24.62
N VAL A 228 18.01 -7.90 -24.25
CA VAL A 228 17.14 -8.83 -23.51
C VAL A 228 17.49 -8.82 -22.03
N PHE A 229 16.47 -8.74 -21.19
CA PHE A 229 16.57 -8.74 -19.73
C PHE A 229 15.67 -9.83 -19.13
N TRP A 230 16.02 -10.25 -17.92
CA TRP A 230 15.24 -11.19 -17.09
C TRP A 230 14.63 -10.43 -15.92
N PRO A 231 13.32 -10.10 -15.98
CA PRO A 231 12.64 -9.43 -14.88
C PRO A 231 12.77 -10.22 -13.58
N GLN A 232 13.15 -9.55 -12.51
CA GLN A 232 13.17 -10.13 -11.18
C GLN A 232 11.87 -9.76 -10.46
N PRO A 233 11.23 -10.67 -9.69
CA PRO A 233 10.11 -10.31 -8.84
C PRO A 233 10.46 -9.11 -7.95
N TYR A 234 9.59 -8.11 -7.97
CA TYR A 234 9.74 -6.90 -7.19
C TYR A 234 8.64 -6.83 -6.16
N LEU A 235 8.97 -7.18 -4.92
CA LEU A 235 8.08 -6.91 -3.81
C LEU A 235 8.02 -5.40 -3.62
N LEU A 236 6.82 -4.82 -3.81
CA LEU A 236 6.61 -3.41 -3.53
C LEU A 236 7.17 -3.10 -2.14
N PRO A 237 7.91 -1.98 -1.99
CA PRO A 237 8.54 -1.66 -0.73
C PRO A 237 7.46 -1.69 0.34
N ILE A 238 7.63 -2.61 1.29
CA ILE A 238 6.73 -2.74 2.43
C ILE A 238 6.60 -1.34 3.01
N LEU A 239 5.37 -0.84 3.13
CA LEU A 239 5.12 0.52 3.60
C LEU A 239 5.91 0.75 4.88
N ARG A 240 6.98 1.54 4.76
CA ARG A 240 7.79 1.99 5.88
C ARG A 240 7.14 3.25 6.40
N CYS A 241 7.04 3.35 7.72
CA CYS A 241 6.62 4.59 8.35
C CYS A 241 7.59 5.71 7.92
N PRO A 242 7.12 6.82 7.31
CA PRO A 242 8.01 7.89 6.85
C PRO A 242 8.72 8.61 8.01
N ALA A 243 8.19 8.51 9.23
CA ALA A 243 8.85 9.05 10.41
C ALA A 243 10.03 8.17 10.84
N CYS A 244 9.85 6.87 11.07
CA CYS A 244 10.91 6.04 11.69
C CYS A 244 11.54 4.99 10.77
N LEU A 245 11.05 4.85 9.54
CA LEU A 245 11.46 3.91 8.51
C LEU A 245 11.26 2.42 8.85
N LYS A 246 10.62 2.07 9.97
CA LYS A 246 10.25 0.68 10.28
C LYS A 246 8.97 0.28 9.53
N VAL A 247 8.87 -1.00 9.21
CA VAL A 247 7.70 -1.62 8.58
C VAL A 247 6.58 -1.86 9.62
N GLY A 248 5.37 -2.17 9.14
CA GLY A 248 4.28 -2.70 9.97
C GLY A 248 3.49 -1.67 10.76
N HIS A 249 3.69 -0.37 10.52
CA HIS A 249 2.88 0.68 11.15
C HIS A 249 2.85 1.95 10.29
N SER A 250 1.85 2.81 10.56
CA SER A 250 1.67 4.07 9.86
C SER A 250 2.40 5.22 10.57
N VAL A 251 2.60 6.35 9.88
CA VAL A 251 3.11 7.57 10.52
C VAL A 251 2.28 8.00 11.74
N ASN A 252 0.96 7.74 11.69
CA ASN A 252 0.03 8.13 12.74
C ASN A 252 0.11 7.23 13.98
N THR A 253 0.60 6.00 13.83
CA THR A 253 0.79 5.05 14.94
C THR A 253 2.26 4.92 15.33
N CYS A 254 3.12 5.78 14.77
CA CYS A 254 4.55 5.76 15.03
C CYS A 254 4.87 6.34 16.41
N ARG A 255 5.42 5.50 17.28
CA ARG A 255 6.01 5.91 18.56
C ARG A 255 7.55 5.93 18.55
N SER A 256 8.16 5.61 17.41
CA SER A 256 9.61 5.63 17.24
C SER A 256 10.08 7.04 16.89
N SER A 257 11.34 7.34 17.21
CA SER A 257 11.99 8.61 16.84
C SER A 257 12.01 8.79 15.32
N VAL A 258 11.98 10.06 14.88
CA VAL A 258 12.16 10.41 13.48
C VAL A 258 13.54 9.96 13.00
N ARG A 259 13.61 9.43 11.78
CA ARG A 259 14.83 9.01 11.10
C ARG A 259 14.89 9.60 9.71
N CYS A 260 16.09 9.95 9.28
CA CYS A 260 16.32 10.52 7.97
C CYS A 260 16.11 9.46 6.88
N GLY A 261 15.28 9.76 5.89
CA GLY A 261 15.00 8.85 4.78
C GLY A 261 16.23 8.52 3.91
N ARG A 262 17.31 9.32 4.02
CA ARG A 262 18.56 9.15 3.26
C ARG A 262 19.58 8.28 4.00
N CYS A 263 19.99 8.67 5.21
CA CYS A 263 21.03 7.96 5.96
C CYS A 263 20.49 7.04 7.08
N SER A 264 19.19 7.11 7.41
CA SER A 264 18.55 6.45 8.55
C SER A 264 19.03 6.91 9.95
N GLY A 265 19.76 8.02 10.03
CA GLY A 265 20.20 8.65 11.28
C GLY A 265 19.07 9.30 12.07
N PRO A 266 19.26 9.60 13.37
CA PRO A 266 18.23 10.14 14.27
C PRO A 266 18.01 11.65 14.09
N HIS A 267 17.71 12.07 12.87
CA HIS A 267 17.38 13.45 12.52
C HIS A 267 16.27 13.49 11.46
N PRO A 268 15.49 14.57 11.37
CA PRO A 268 14.55 14.75 10.27
C PRO A 268 15.30 14.84 8.93
N SER A 269 14.62 14.49 7.84
CA SER A 269 15.10 14.75 6.47
C SER A 269 15.07 16.26 6.18
N GLN A 270 15.93 17.03 6.84
CA GLN A 270 16.25 18.41 6.48
C GLN A 270 17.48 18.39 5.55
N GLY A 271 17.71 19.45 4.78
CA GLY A 271 18.69 19.53 3.68
C GLY A 271 20.06 18.87 3.96
N GLY A 272 20.74 18.48 2.88
CA GLY A 272 21.79 17.44 2.85
C GLY A 272 22.98 17.54 3.81
N GLU A 273 23.16 18.65 4.53
CA GLU A 273 24.25 18.87 5.49
C GLU A 273 24.13 17.96 6.73
N SER A 274 22.92 17.57 7.12
CA SER A 274 22.71 16.69 8.30
C SER A 274 23.01 15.20 8.06
N CYS A 275 23.32 14.80 6.83
CA CYS A 275 23.52 13.41 6.44
C CYS A 275 24.99 13.00 6.30
N LEU A 276 25.92 13.90 6.61
CA LEU A 276 27.37 13.70 6.51
C LEU A 276 27.96 13.15 7.82
#